data_AF-A0A9W8IWP2-F1
#
_entry.id   AF-A0A9W8IWP2-F1
#
_cell.length_a   1.000
_cell.length_b   1.000
_cell.length_c   1.000
_cell.angle_alpha   90.00
_cell.angle_beta   90.00
_cell.angle_gamma   90.00
#
_symmetry.space_group_name_H-M   'P 1'
#
loop_
_entity.id
_entity.type
_entity.pdbx_description
1 polymer ?
#
loop_
_entity_poly.entity_id
_entity_poly.type
_entity_poly.pdbx_seq_one_letter_code
_entity_poly.pdbx_strand_id
1 'polypeptide(L)'
;MIKATQSHLLLTRHVTAYYANLEGSPDFDLEEHLAGIDAVGYSTVAALTFLVYDIMITYDDESSSKLFALYPRRIIKYFLGFVYVLELTAISVCMGLAIPKLVYDDMCVVVAAPVTFLIAAGAPIAFQTLLFGMTFLKFFRAVKAGWGDIPIMHLLMRDGTWAFILLFAVLIGEAALYGFAPDAYTGVLYGWLNTAFSFCGYRILLNLNKLNVSQRQPSTRTTDTRGDVMLSTHFDFGPVTVDEEYEMTSFGERSRRSQGILQDGSDATENSKADSSSSWTSPPNTGKLLP
;
A
#
# COMPACT_ATOMS: atom_id res chain seq x y z
N MET A 1 21.34 1.74 10.19
CA MET A 1 20.44 1.41 11.32
C MET A 1 20.82 2.12 12.62
N ILE A 2 22.02 1.98 13.17
CA ILE A 2 22.40 2.52 14.50
C ILE A 2 22.16 4.05 14.65
N LYS A 3 22.42 4.85 13.61
CA LYS A 3 22.15 6.31 13.66
C LYS A 3 20.67 6.67 13.69
N ALA A 4 19.79 5.89 13.04
CA ALA A 4 18.36 6.17 13.03
C ALA A 4 17.74 5.87 14.41
N THR A 5 18.20 4.81 15.07
CA THR A 5 17.80 4.47 16.44
C THR A 5 18.21 5.56 17.44
N GLN A 6 19.38 6.17 17.26
CA GLN A 6 19.88 7.21 18.14
C GLN A 6 19.11 8.54 18.00
N SER A 7 18.69 8.90 16.78
CA SER A 7 17.83 10.06 16.53
C SER A 7 16.44 9.89 17.15
N HIS A 8 15.88 8.66 17.09
CA HIS A 8 14.60 8.36 17.71
C HIS A 8 14.66 8.52 19.23
N LEU A 9 15.74 8.03 19.86
CA LEU A 9 15.91 8.07 21.32
C LEU A 9 16.09 9.50 21.87
N LEU A 10 16.70 10.40 21.09
CA LEU A 10 16.81 11.81 21.42
C LEU A 10 15.46 12.53 21.32
N LEU A 11 14.66 12.21 20.30
CA LEU A 11 13.33 12.78 20.16
C LEU A 11 12.42 12.34 21.32
N THR A 12 12.48 11.06 21.69
CA THR A 12 11.71 10.53 22.82
C THR A 12 12.08 11.25 24.12
N ARG A 13 13.38 11.45 24.40
CA ARG A 13 13.83 12.16 25.61
C ARG A 13 13.36 13.61 25.68
N HIS A 14 13.36 14.34 24.55
CA HIS A 14 12.87 15.72 24.52
C HIS A 14 11.37 15.79 24.78
N VAL A 15 10.61 14.84 24.24
CA VAL A 15 9.17 14.74 24.47
C VAL A 15 8.88 14.44 25.95
N THR A 16 9.57 13.46 26.56
CA THR A 16 9.37 13.13 27.98
C THR A 16 9.72 14.30 28.91
N ALA A 17 10.80 15.04 28.64
CA ALA A 17 11.21 16.20 29.43
C ALA A 17 10.23 17.40 29.31
N TYR A 18 9.50 17.50 28.19
CA TYR A 18 8.47 18.52 28.00
C TYR A 18 7.24 18.22 28.87
N TYR A 19 6.84 16.94 28.97
CA TYR A 19 5.71 16.52 29.79
C TYR A 19 5.98 16.63 31.30
N ALA A 20 7.19 16.34 31.75
CA ALA A 20 7.55 16.46 33.18
C ALA A 20 7.50 17.90 33.74
N ASN A 21 7.48 18.92 32.88
CA ASN A 21 7.35 20.33 33.32
C ASN A 21 5.90 20.81 33.44
N LEU A 22 4.91 20.02 33.01
CA LEU A 22 3.48 20.38 33.04
C LEU A 22 2.76 19.94 34.32
N GLU A 23 3.42 19.19 35.20
CA GLU A 23 2.88 18.51 36.39
C GLU A 23 2.55 19.45 37.59
N GLY A 24 2.53 20.77 37.39
CA GLY A 24 2.45 21.78 38.45
C GLY A 24 1.09 22.45 38.69
N SER A 25 0.00 22.03 38.03
CA SER A 25 -1.31 22.69 38.17
C SER A 25 -2.29 21.83 38.99
N PRO A 26 -2.78 22.31 40.17
CA PRO A 26 -3.37 21.43 41.19
C PRO A 26 -4.89 21.15 41.14
N ASP A 27 -5.62 21.37 40.04
CA ASP A 27 -7.11 21.30 40.07
C ASP A 27 -7.80 20.58 38.89
N PHE A 28 -7.10 19.72 38.16
CA PHE A 28 -7.71 18.89 37.11
C PHE A 28 -7.42 17.41 37.39
N ASP A 29 -8.40 16.53 37.21
CA ASP A 29 -8.30 15.05 37.23
C ASP A 29 -7.34 14.56 36.12
N LEU A 30 -6.06 14.89 36.28
CA LEU A 30 -4.99 14.71 35.31
C LEU A 30 -4.58 13.23 35.24
N GLU A 31 -4.82 12.47 36.29
CA GLU A 31 -4.38 11.08 36.43
C GLU A 31 -5.15 10.14 35.49
N GLU A 32 -6.49 10.28 35.37
CA GLU A 32 -7.28 9.51 34.41
C GLU A 32 -7.01 9.93 32.96
N HIS A 33 -6.80 11.22 32.71
CA HIS A 33 -6.50 11.73 31.37
C HIS A 33 -5.08 11.34 30.89
N LEU A 34 -4.09 11.31 31.79
CA LEU A 34 -2.72 10.87 31.48
C LEU A 34 -2.67 9.38 31.16
N ALA A 35 -3.41 8.54 31.90
CA ALA A 35 -3.50 7.11 31.62
C ALA A 35 -4.06 6.81 30.22
N GLY A 36 -5.04 7.61 29.76
CA GLY A 36 -5.59 7.51 28.41
C GLY A 36 -4.60 7.93 27.32
N ILE A 37 -3.85 9.01 27.52
CA ILE A 37 -2.88 9.53 26.54
C ILE A 37 -1.69 8.58 26.38
N ASP A 38 -1.20 8.00 27.48
CA ASP A 38 -0.09 7.04 27.42
C ASP A 38 -0.48 5.78 26.64
N ALA A 39 -1.67 5.23 26.90
CA ALA A 39 -2.16 4.05 26.18
C ALA A 39 -2.25 4.30 24.66
N VAL A 40 -2.80 5.45 24.24
CA VAL A 40 -2.90 5.83 22.82
C VAL A 40 -1.52 6.04 22.21
N GLY A 41 -0.58 6.67 22.94
CA GLY A 41 0.80 6.88 22.50
C GLY A 41 1.51 5.56 22.16
N TYR A 42 1.45 4.57 23.05
CA TYR A 42 2.07 3.27 22.83
C TYR A 42 1.45 2.50 21.66
N SER A 43 0.12 2.51 21.53
CA SER A 43 -0.57 1.86 20.41
C SER A 43 -0.21 2.49 19.07
N THR A 44 -0.10 3.82 19.01
CA THR A 44 0.24 4.53 17.76
C THR A 44 1.68 4.25 17.35
N VAL A 45 2.62 4.28 18.30
CA VAL A 45 4.04 3.96 18.03
C VAL A 45 4.20 2.50 17.62
N ALA A 46 3.51 1.57 18.28
CA ALA A 46 3.54 0.16 17.91
C ALA A 46 3.00 -0.06 16.49
N ALA A 47 1.88 0.59 16.14
CA ALA A 47 1.28 0.51 14.80
C ALA A 47 2.22 1.09 13.72
N LEU A 48 2.86 2.23 13.97
CA LEU A 48 3.83 2.82 13.05
C LEU A 48 5.05 1.93 12.87
N THR A 49 5.55 1.36 13.97
CA THR A 49 6.70 0.44 13.93
C THR A 49 6.36 -0.81 13.12
N PHE A 50 5.15 -1.35 13.31
CA PHE A 50 4.65 -2.48 12.53
C PHE A 50 4.48 -2.13 11.06
N LEU A 51 3.91 -0.96 10.73
CA LEU A 51 3.72 -0.49 9.36
C LEU A 51 5.06 -0.25 8.65
N VAL A 52 6.03 0.39 9.32
CA VAL A 52 7.39 0.56 8.80
C VAL A 52 8.08 -0.78 8.59
N TYR A 53 7.90 -1.73 9.51
CA TYR A 53 8.43 -3.08 9.38
C TYR A 53 7.79 -3.83 8.20
N ASP A 54 6.47 -3.71 8.02
CA ASP A 54 5.72 -4.34 6.93
C ASP A 54 6.11 -3.76 5.54
N ILE A 55 6.43 -2.47 5.50
CA ILE A 55 7.00 -1.84 4.30
C ILE A 55 8.44 -2.31 4.06
N MET A 56 9.27 -2.39 5.10
CA MET A 56 10.65 -2.87 4.97
C MET A 56 10.69 -4.34 4.51
N ILE A 57 9.83 -5.20 5.07
CA ILE A 57 9.77 -6.62 4.69
C ILE A 57 9.24 -6.79 3.27
N THR A 58 8.23 -6.00 2.86
CA THR A 58 7.76 -5.96 1.46
C THR A 58 8.87 -5.50 0.51
N TYR A 59 9.72 -4.55 0.95
CA TYR A 59 10.85 -4.08 0.16
C TYR A 59 11.97 -5.12 0.02
N ASP A 60 12.23 -5.90 1.07
CA ASP A 60 13.28 -6.93 1.05
C ASP A 60 12.84 -8.17 0.25
N ASP A 61 11.56 -8.58 0.34
CA ASP A 61 11.07 -9.80 -0.32
C ASP A 61 10.94 -9.64 -1.85
N GLU A 62 10.69 -8.41 -2.35
CA GLU A 62 10.63 -8.12 -3.79
C GLU A 62 11.98 -8.00 -4.51
N SER A 63 13.10 -8.05 -3.76
CA SER A 63 14.44 -8.02 -4.37
C SER A 63 14.78 -9.26 -5.20
N SER A 64 13.95 -10.30 -5.18
CA SER A 64 14.32 -11.64 -5.66
C SER A 64 13.92 -12.06 -7.07
N SER A 65 13.15 -11.33 -7.92
CA SER A 65 13.16 -11.67 -9.39
C SER A 65 12.34 -10.86 -10.38
N LYS A 66 11.15 -10.29 -10.07
CA LYS A 66 10.21 -9.89 -11.16
C LYS A 66 9.93 -8.40 -11.30
N LEU A 67 9.96 -7.61 -10.23
CA LEU A 67 9.78 -6.16 -10.32
C LEU A 67 11.05 -5.40 -10.76
N PHE A 68 12.18 -6.10 -10.89
CA PHE A 68 13.50 -5.54 -11.23
C PHE A 68 13.65 -5.13 -12.70
N ALA A 69 12.77 -5.59 -13.59
CA ALA A 69 12.87 -5.31 -15.03
C ALA A 69 12.35 -3.91 -15.42
N LEU A 70 11.47 -3.28 -14.63
CA LEU A 70 10.76 -2.06 -15.05
C LEU A 70 11.31 -0.75 -14.43
N TYR A 71 12.14 -0.83 -13.37
CA TYR A 71 12.69 0.35 -12.69
C TYR A 71 14.20 0.23 -12.45
N PRO A 72 15.04 0.57 -13.46
CA PRO A 72 16.49 0.43 -13.35
C PRO A 72 17.15 1.44 -12.38
N ARG A 73 16.45 2.49 -11.95
CA ARG A 73 17.02 3.53 -11.05
C ARG A 73 16.63 3.30 -9.58
N ARG A 74 17.55 2.68 -8.84
CA ARG A 74 17.47 2.44 -7.38
C ARG A 74 17.22 3.73 -6.56
N ILE A 75 17.74 4.87 -7.03
CA ILE A 75 17.64 6.16 -6.33
C ILE A 75 16.18 6.61 -6.13
N ILE A 76 15.32 6.42 -7.13
CA ILE A 76 13.93 6.89 -7.07
C ILE A 76 13.14 6.12 -6.01
N LYS A 77 13.43 4.82 -5.84
CA LYS A 77 12.79 3.97 -4.83
C LYS A 77 13.16 4.41 -3.41
N TYR A 78 14.46 4.59 -3.14
CA TYR A 78 14.92 5.07 -1.83
C TYR A 78 14.40 6.47 -1.52
N PHE A 79 14.40 7.38 -2.50
CA PHE A 79 13.85 8.72 -2.32
C PHE A 79 12.36 8.65 -1.97
N LEU A 80 11.57 7.89 -2.72
CA LEU A 80 10.13 7.75 -2.49
C LEU A 80 9.82 7.14 -1.11
N GLY A 81 10.50 6.04 -0.75
CA GLY A 81 10.35 5.43 0.56
C GLY A 81 10.78 6.34 1.70
N PHE A 82 11.88 7.09 1.52
CA PHE A 82 12.36 8.05 2.51
C PHE A 82 11.34 9.17 2.76
N VAL A 83 10.80 9.78 1.69
CA VAL A 83 9.82 10.86 1.84
C VAL A 83 8.51 10.33 2.46
N TYR A 84 8.08 9.11 2.12
CA TYR A 84 6.92 8.47 2.75
C TYR A 84 7.11 8.25 4.26
N VAL A 85 8.27 7.71 4.69
CA VAL A 85 8.57 7.55 6.13
C VAL A 85 8.64 8.91 6.84
N LEU A 86 9.21 9.92 6.18
CA LEU A 86 9.27 11.29 6.72
C LEU A 86 7.87 11.87 6.91
N GLU A 87 6.97 11.66 5.96
CA GLU A 87 5.56 12.09 6.09
C GLU A 87 4.86 11.35 7.24
N LEU A 88 4.99 10.03 7.31
CA LEU A 88 4.34 9.22 8.35
C LEU A 88 4.80 9.64 9.75
N THR A 89 6.11 9.88 9.92
CA THR A 89 6.68 10.37 11.17
C THR A 89 6.23 11.80 11.48
N ALA A 90 6.16 12.67 10.47
CA ALA A 90 5.66 14.04 10.64
C ALA A 90 4.19 14.05 11.09
N ILE A 91 3.31 13.26 10.47
CA ILE A 91 1.89 13.15 10.88
C ILE A 91 1.80 12.68 12.33
N SER A 92 2.57 11.66 12.69
CA SER A 92 2.55 11.06 14.03
C SER A 92 3.01 12.04 15.11
N VAL A 93 4.11 12.76 14.86
CA VAL A 93 4.63 13.78 15.77
C VAL A 93 3.64 14.96 15.86
N CYS A 94 3.10 15.41 14.74
CA CYS A 94 2.16 16.52 14.72
C CYS A 94 0.86 16.17 15.46
N MET A 95 0.34 14.96 15.27
CA MET A 95 -0.85 14.49 15.98
C MET A 95 -0.60 14.44 17.49
N GLY A 96 0.53 13.87 17.93
CA GLY A 96 0.91 13.84 19.34
C GLY A 96 1.04 15.23 19.98
N LEU A 97 1.51 16.23 19.22
CA LEU A 97 1.61 17.62 19.69
C LEU A 97 0.30 18.41 19.59
N ALA A 98 -0.64 17.99 18.73
CA ALA A 98 -1.92 18.66 18.53
C ALA A 98 -2.95 18.27 19.60
N ILE A 99 -2.96 17.00 20.02
CA ILE A 99 -3.89 16.47 21.05
C ILE A 99 -3.95 17.34 22.32
N PRO A 100 -2.83 17.69 22.98
CA PRO A 100 -2.89 18.45 24.25
C PRO A 100 -3.33 19.91 24.07
N LYS A 101 -3.41 20.41 22.83
CA LYS A 101 -3.76 21.80 22.52
C LYS A 101 -5.20 21.95 22.01
N LEU A 102 -5.96 20.87 21.94
CA LEU A 102 -7.37 20.91 21.58
C LEU A 102 -8.18 21.38 22.79
N VAL A 103 -8.89 22.49 22.61
CA VAL A 103 -9.83 22.99 23.61
C VAL A 103 -11.22 22.43 23.26
N TYR A 104 -11.80 21.68 24.21
CA TYR A 104 -13.13 21.11 24.09
C TYR A 104 -14.15 21.97 24.84
N ASP A 105 -15.34 22.10 24.28
CA ASP A 105 -16.50 22.73 24.92
C ASP A 105 -17.18 21.77 25.91
N ASP A 106 -18.16 22.29 26.67
CA ASP A 106 -19.00 21.51 27.59
C ASP A 106 -19.78 20.38 26.87
N MET A 107 -19.95 20.49 25.56
CA MET A 107 -20.59 19.49 24.69
C MET A 107 -19.57 18.52 24.04
N CYS A 108 -18.32 18.48 24.52
CA CYS A 108 -17.20 17.72 23.93
C CYS A 108 -16.94 18.04 22.45
N VAL A 109 -17.26 19.27 22.02
CA VAL A 109 -17.00 19.77 20.65
C VAL A 109 -15.70 20.57 20.65
N VAL A 110 -14.83 20.35 19.65
CA VAL A 110 -13.58 21.12 19.50
C VAL A 110 -13.91 22.54 19.09
N VAL A 111 -13.68 23.52 19.98
CA VAL A 111 -13.98 24.94 19.73
C VAL A 111 -12.84 25.63 18.99
N ALA A 112 -11.61 25.28 19.32
CA ALA A 112 -10.43 25.92 18.75
C ALA A 112 -9.39 24.88 18.35
N ALA A 113 -9.05 24.87 17.06
CA ALA A 113 -7.95 24.08 16.53
C ALA A 113 -6.67 24.95 16.47
N PRO A 114 -5.54 24.50 17.05
CA PRO A 114 -4.29 25.24 16.96
C PRO A 114 -3.77 25.23 15.51
N VAL A 115 -3.04 26.27 15.10
CA VAL A 115 -2.41 26.38 13.76
C VAL A 115 -1.50 25.18 13.45
N THR A 116 -0.95 24.53 14.48
CA THR A 116 -0.18 23.28 14.33
C THR A 116 -0.98 22.17 13.67
N PHE A 117 -2.30 22.12 13.88
CA PHE A 117 -3.20 21.17 13.22
C PHE A 117 -3.33 21.46 11.72
N LEU A 118 -3.42 22.73 11.32
CA LEU A 118 -3.43 23.15 9.91
C LEU A 118 -2.12 22.78 9.20
N ILE A 119 -0.97 22.98 9.86
CA ILE A 119 0.33 22.59 9.32
C ILE A 119 0.41 21.05 9.19
N ALA A 120 -0.11 20.33 10.18
CA ALA A 120 -0.17 18.87 10.18
C ALA A 120 -1.03 18.34 9.03
N ALA A 121 -2.21 18.93 8.82
CA ALA A 121 -3.12 18.60 7.73
C ALA A 121 -2.54 18.96 6.36
N GLY A 122 -1.77 20.05 6.27
CA GLY A 122 -1.10 20.48 5.04
C GLY A 122 0.06 19.57 4.58
N ALA A 123 0.71 18.87 5.51
CA ALA A 123 1.84 17.99 5.18
C ALA A 123 1.45 16.82 4.24
N PRO A 124 0.36 16.07 4.49
CA PRO A 124 -0.17 15.09 3.54
C PRO A 124 -0.48 15.65 2.16
N ILE A 125 -1.01 16.88 2.09
CA ILE A 125 -1.33 17.54 0.83
C ILE A 125 -0.05 17.81 0.04
N ALA A 126 0.95 18.38 0.70
CA ALA A 126 2.24 18.66 0.08
C ALA A 126 2.92 17.38 -0.41
N PHE A 127 2.82 16.29 0.34
CA PHE A 127 3.36 15.01 -0.11
C PHE A 127 2.56 14.41 -1.26
N GLN A 128 1.24 14.42 -1.18
CA GLN A 128 0.37 13.88 -2.22
C GLN A 128 0.55 14.63 -3.56
N THR A 129 0.73 15.96 -3.51
CA THR A 129 1.05 16.78 -4.69
C THR A 129 2.45 16.47 -5.23
N LEU A 130 3.43 16.22 -4.36
CA LEU A 130 4.79 15.80 -4.76
C LEU A 130 4.76 14.44 -5.45
N LEU A 131 4.05 13.45 -4.89
CA LEU A 131 3.88 12.13 -5.47
C LEU A 131 3.18 12.18 -6.84
N PHE A 132 2.10 12.94 -6.91
CA PHE A 132 1.36 13.15 -8.15
C PHE A 132 2.27 13.83 -9.19
N GLY A 133 2.98 14.88 -8.81
CA GLY A 133 3.93 15.60 -9.67
C GLY A 133 5.05 14.70 -10.19
N MET A 134 5.66 13.87 -9.34
CA MET A 134 6.68 12.91 -9.78
C MET A 134 6.13 11.88 -10.76
N THR A 135 4.92 11.37 -10.50
CA THR A 135 4.24 10.40 -11.36
C THR A 135 3.90 11.02 -12.71
N PHE A 136 3.42 12.26 -12.70
CA PHE A 136 3.10 13.05 -13.88
C PHE A 136 4.32 13.35 -14.74
N LEU A 137 5.43 13.80 -14.13
CA LEU A 137 6.68 14.05 -14.84
C LEU A 137 7.24 12.76 -15.47
N LYS A 138 7.11 11.63 -14.78
CA LYS A 138 7.50 10.32 -15.30
C LYS A 138 6.68 9.94 -16.53
N PHE A 139 5.37 10.12 -16.46
CA PHE A 139 4.47 9.88 -17.57
C PHE A 139 4.79 10.76 -18.77
N PHE A 140 4.97 12.06 -18.56
CA PHE A 140 5.34 12.97 -19.65
C PHE A 140 6.66 12.58 -20.33
N ARG A 141 7.64 12.13 -19.54
CA ARG A 141 8.91 11.61 -20.10
C ARG A 141 8.69 10.31 -20.87
N ALA A 142 7.84 9.41 -20.39
CA ALA A 142 7.52 8.15 -21.07
C ALA A 142 6.77 8.40 -22.40
N VAL A 143 5.79 9.30 -22.39
CA VAL A 143 5.05 9.73 -23.60
C VAL A 143 6.01 10.34 -24.61
N LYS A 144 6.89 11.26 -24.18
CA LYS A 144 7.92 11.85 -25.07
C LYS A 144 8.91 10.83 -25.62
N ALA A 145 9.16 9.73 -24.92
CA ALA A 145 10.02 8.64 -25.38
C ALA A 145 9.33 7.70 -26.39
N GLY A 146 8.08 7.99 -26.80
CA GLY A 146 7.33 7.17 -27.74
C GLY A 146 6.62 5.96 -27.11
N TRP A 147 6.59 5.87 -25.77
CA TRP A 147 5.89 4.79 -25.04
C TRP A 147 4.42 5.14 -24.75
N GLY A 148 3.86 6.14 -25.44
CA GLY A 148 2.52 6.65 -25.20
C GLY A 148 1.39 5.64 -25.48
N ASP A 149 1.65 4.63 -26.30
CA ASP A 149 0.64 3.66 -26.74
C ASP A 149 0.35 2.53 -25.74
N ILE A 150 0.94 2.54 -24.54
CA ILE A 150 0.62 1.53 -23.54
C ILE A 150 -0.70 1.95 -22.84
N PRO A 151 -1.84 1.31 -23.14
CA PRO A 151 -3.16 1.75 -22.68
C PRO A 151 -3.29 1.72 -21.15
N ILE A 152 -2.48 0.89 -20.48
CA ILE A 152 -2.44 0.78 -19.02
C ILE A 152 -2.09 2.09 -18.33
N MET A 153 -1.17 2.85 -18.93
CA MET A 153 -0.59 4.04 -18.33
C MET A 153 -1.59 5.19 -18.39
N HIS A 154 -2.33 5.30 -19.50
CA HIS A 154 -3.38 6.30 -19.69
C HIS A 154 -4.58 6.06 -18.76
N LEU A 155 -4.99 4.79 -18.61
CA LEU A 155 -6.09 4.42 -17.71
C LEU A 155 -5.76 4.75 -16.26
N LEU A 156 -4.55 4.42 -15.81
CA LEU A 156 -4.07 4.73 -14.48
C LEU A 156 -3.92 6.24 -14.25
N MET A 157 -3.41 6.98 -15.23
CA MET A 157 -3.27 8.44 -15.14
C MET A 157 -4.60 9.16 -15.06
N ARG A 158 -5.56 8.81 -15.91
CA ARG A 158 -6.88 9.44 -15.90
C ARG A 158 -7.59 9.20 -14.57
N ASP A 159 -7.63 7.95 -14.13
CA ASP A 159 -8.39 7.57 -12.94
C ASP A 159 -7.67 8.06 -11.66
N GLY A 160 -6.33 8.09 -11.66
CA GLY A 160 -5.53 8.71 -10.61
C GLY A 160 -5.64 10.23 -10.55
N THR A 161 -5.82 10.91 -11.70
CA THR A 161 -6.02 12.36 -11.75
C THR A 161 -7.38 12.75 -11.18
N TRP A 162 -8.45 11.99 -11.47
CA TRP A 162 -9.76 12.21 -10.85
C TRP A 162 -9.70 12.06 -9.33
N ALA A 163 -9.03 11.02 -8.84
CA ALA A 163 -8.82 10.81 -7.41
C ALA A 163 -8.04 11.97 -6.77
N PHE A 164 -6.96 12.42 -7.42
CA PHE A 164 -6.17 13.55 -6.95
C PHE A 164 -6.98 14.85 -6.90
N ILE A 165 -7.75 15.16 -7.95
CA ILE A 165 -8.62 16.36 -7.99
C ILE A 165 -9.67 16.29 -6.87
N LEU A 166 -10.31 15.14 -6.66
CA LEU A 166 -11.30 14.97 -5.59
C LEU A 166 -10.68 15.17 -4.21
N LEU A 167 -9.54 14.54 -3.94
CA LEU A 167 -8.85 14.69 -2.65
C LEU A 167 -8.37 16.14 -2.44
N PHE A 168 -7.79 16.76 -3.46
CA PHE A 168 -7.37 18.17 -3.41
C PHE A 168 -8.54 19.13 -3.19
N ALA A 169 -9.69 18.89 -3.82
CA ALA A 169 -10.89 19.71 -3.66
C ALA A 169 -11.50 19.57 -2.25
N VAL A 170 -11.57 18.34 -1.72
CA VAL A 170 -12.04 18.10 -0.34
C VAL A 170 -11.11 18.79 0.66
N LEU A 171 -9.80 18.70 0.46
CA LEU A 171 -8.80 19.32 1.33
C LEU A 171 -8.80 20.87 1.26
N ILE A 172 -8.97 21.45 0.06
CA ILE A 172 -9.18 22.90 -0.05
C ILE A 172 -10.49 23.31 0.60
N GLY A 173 -11.55 22.52 0.41
CA GLY A 173 -12.83 22.74 1.07
C GLY A 173 -12.69 22.75 2.59
N GLU A 174 -11.89 21.82 3.13
CA GLU A 174 -11.56 21.74 4.54
C GLU A 174 -10.78 22.97 5.01
N ALA A 175 -9.69 23.33 4.33
CA ALA A 175 -8.91 24.52 4.66
C ALA A 175 -9.75 25.81 4.60
N ALA A 176 -10.63 25.93 3.60
CA ALA A 176 -11.54 27.07 3.45
C ALA A 176 -12.57 27.11 4.58
N LEU A 177 -13.21 25.97 4.91
CA LEU A 177 -14.17 25.92 6.01
C LEU A 177 -13.52 26.23 7.35
N TYR A 178 -12.30 25.73 7.61
CA TYR A 178 -11.54 26.12 8.80
C TYR A 178 -11.28 27.63 8.86
N GLY A 179 -11.10 28.29 7.71
CA GLY A 179 -10.91 29.73 7.64
C GLY A 179 -12.19 30.56 7.86
N PHE A 180 -13.34 30.05 7.44
CA PHE A 180 -14.62 30.80 7.48
C PHE A 180 -15.52 30.46 8.67
N ALA A 181 -15.54 29.21 9.13
CA ALA A 181 -16.46 28.73 10.15
C ALA A 181 -15.85 27.53 10.92
N PRO A 182 -14.97 27.78 11.89
CA PRO A 182 -14.26 26.71 12.61
C PRO A 182 -15.18 25.80 13.44
N ASP A 183 -16.35 26.28 13.87
CA ASP A 183 -17.11 25.67 14.95
C ASP A 183 -18.04 24.51 14.55
N ALA A 184 -18.36 24.30 13.25
CA ALA A 184 -19.50 23.45 12.87
C ALA A 184 -19.23 22.34 11.85
N TYR A 185 -18.06 22.27 11.19
CA TYR A 185 -17.95 21.49 9.96
C TYR A 185 -16.77 20.52 9.84
N THR A 186 -15.90 20.47 10.85
CA THR A 186 -14.72 19.58 10.84
C THR A 186 -15.10 18.11 10.71
N GLY A 187 -16.19 17.69 11.38
CA GLY A 187 -16.67 16.31 11.33
C GLY A 187 -17.25 15.88 9.97
N VAL A 188 -17.91 16.79 9.25
CA VAL A 188 -18.51 16.47 7.94
C VAL A 188 -17.43 16.20 6.91
N LEU A 189 -16.41 17.06 6.86
CA LEU A 189 -15.30 16.96 5.90
C LEU A 189 -14.43 15.72 6.13
N TYR A 190 -14.20 15.36 7.39
CA TYR A 190 -13.50 14.11 7.72
C TYR A 190 -14.25 12.88 7.19
N GLY A 191 -15.57 12.86 7.30
CA GLY A 191 -16.42 11.83 6.69
C GLY A 191 -16.23 11.76 5.16
N TRP A 192 -16.29 12.91 4.49
CA TRP A 192 -16.06 12.99 3.04
C TRP A 192 -14.68 12.50 2.63
N LEU A 193 -13.64 12.91 3.35
CA LEU A 193 -12.26 12.50 3.11
C LEU A 193 -12.10 10.98 3.19
N ASN A 194 -12.68 10.33 4.21
CA ASN A 194 -12.69 8.86 4.33
C ASN A 194 -13.45 8.17 3.18
N THR A 195 -14.61 8.69 2.79
CA THR A 195 -15.36 8.12 1.65
C THR A 195 -14.60 8.29 0.33
N ALA A 196 -13.92 9.42 0.13
CA ALA A 196 -13.09 9.66 -1.04
C ALA A 196 -11.92 8.68 -1.10
N PHE A 197 -11.24 8.42 0.02
CA PHE A 197 -10.17 7.41 0.08
C PHE A 197 -10.68 6.01 -0.27
N SER A 198 -11.83 5.60 0.28
CA SER A 198 -12.42 4.29 -0.03
C SER A 198 -12.82 4.16 -1.50
N PHE A 199 -13.46 5.19 -2.05
CA PHE A 199 -13.86 5.20 -3.46
C PHE A 199 -12.66 5.14 -4.40
N CYS A 200 -11.64 5.97 -4.14
CA CYS A 200 -10.42 6.01 -4.96
C CYS A 200 -9.63 4.70 -4.84
N GLY A 201 -9.47 4.17 -3.63
CA GLY A 201 -8.78 2.91 -3.38
C GLY A 201 -9.45 1.74 -4.10
N TYR A 202 -10.78 1.64 -4.02
CA TYR A 202 -11.53 0.58 -4.70
C TYR A 202 -11.41 0.66 -6.23
N ARG A 203 -11.52 1.87 -6.81
CA ARG A 203 -11.37 2.07 -8.27
C ARG A 203 -9.99 1.66 -8.75
N ILE A 204 -8.93 2.03 -8.03
CA ILE A 204 -7.55 1.64 -8.36
C ILE A 204 -7.41 0.12 -8.31
N LEU A 205 -7.91 -0.52 -7.25
CA LEU A 205 -7.82 -1.98 -7.06
C LEU A 205 -8.58 -2.74 -8.16
N LEU A 206 -9.81 -2.33 -8.48
CA LEU A 206 -10.60 -2.94 -9.57
C LEU A 206 -9.91 -2.81 -10.92
N ASN A 207 -9.37 -1.63 -11.23
CA ASN A 207 -8.64 -1.42 -12.48
C ASN A 207 -7.41 -2.31 -12.55
N LEU A 208 -6.67 -2.44 -11.45
CA LEU A 208 -5.49 -3.31 -11.37
C LEU A 208 -5.85 -4.78 -11.53
N ASN A 209 -6.97 -5.22 -10.96
CA ASN A 209 -7.49 -6.57 -11.12
C ASN A 209 -7.87 -6.88 -12.58
N LYS A 210 -8.58 -5.95 -13.25
CA LYS A 210 -8.92 -6.10 -14.68
C LYS A 210 -7.68 -6.27 -15.55
N LEU A 211 -6.62 -5.51 -15.27
CA LEU A 211 -5.35 -5.60 -16.00
C LEU A 211 -4.64 -6.92 -15.77
N ASN A 212 -4.64 -7.42 -14.53
CA ASN A 212 -4.08 -8.74 -14.19
C ASN A 212 -4.82 -9.87 -14.94
N VAL A 213 -6.15 -9.79 -15.04
CA VAL A 213 -6.96 -10.77 -15.78
C VAL A 213 -6.70 -10.70 -17.28
N SER A 214 -6.68 -9.51 -17.89
CA SER A 214 -6.40 -9.35 -19.32
C SER A 214 -5.00 -9.83 -19.72
N GLN A 215 -4.00 -9.69 -18.85
CA GLN A 215 -2.65 -10.19 -19.11
C GLN A 215 -2.55 -11.72 -18.96
N ARG A 216 -3.42 -12.34 -18.15
CA ARG A 216 -3.39 -13.78 -17.88
C ARG A 216 -4.07 -14.61 -18.95
N GLN A 217 -4.87 -14.00 -19.84
CA GLN A 217 -5.47 -14.70 -20.96
C GLN A 217 -4.38 -14.93 -22.00
N PRO A 218 -3.83 -16.16 -22.12
CA PRO A 218 -2.89 -16.45 -23.20
C PRO A 218 -3.65 -16.22 -24.49
N SER A 219 -3.01 -15.59 -25.46
CA SER A 219 -3.50 -15.62 -26.84
C SER A 219 -3.44 -17.08 -27.30
N THR A 220 -4.42 -17.89 -26.90
CA THR A 220 -4.68 -19.18 -27.49
C THR A 220 -5.09 -18.85 -28.90
N ARG A 221 -4.07 -18.81 -29.76
CA ARG A 221 -4.16 -18.72 -31.20
C ARG A 221 -5.08 -19.87 -31.58
N THR A 222 -6.36 -19.56 -31.77
CA THR A 222 -7.35 -20.45 -32.34
C THR A 222 -6.85 -20.77 -33.75
N THR A 223 -6.15 -21.89 -33.86
CA THR A 223 -6.42 -22.81 -34.96
C THR A 223 -7.92 -23.07 -34.89
N ASP A 224 -8.59 -22.73 -35.98
CA ASP A 224 -9.99 -22.90 -36.22
C ASP A 224 -10.47 -24.30 -35.84
N THR A 225 -11.14 -24.40 -34.70
CA THR A 225 -12.15 -25.42 -34.44
C THR A 225 -13.26 -24.81 -33.60
N ARG A 226 -14.24 -24.27 -34.32
CA ARG A 226 -15.67 -24.24 -33.98
C ARG A 226 -16.02 -25.10 -32.75
N GLY A 227 -16.22 -24.44 -31.63
CA GLY A 227 -16.71 -25.02 -30.37
C GLY A 227 -16.95 -23.88 -29.39
N ASP A 228 -18.22 -23.61 -29.12
CA ASP A 228 -18.71 -22.51 -28.30
C ASP A 228 -18.01 -22.40 -26.94
N VAL A 229 -17.31 -21.29 -26.70
CA VAL A 229 -16.83 -20.96 -25.35
C VAL A 229 -17.97 -20.26 -24.61
N MET A 230 -18.86 -21.09 -24.09
CA MET A 230 -19.91 -20.73 -23.15
C MET A 230 -19.26 -20.28 -21.84
N LEU A 231 -19.44 -19.01 -21.47
CA LEU A 231 -19.01 -18.47 -20.17
C LEU A 231 -19.95 -19.02 -19.08
N SER A 232 -19.71 -20.26 -18.67
CA SER A 232 -20.43 -20.92 -17.58
C SER A 232 -20.02 -20.29 -16.25
N THR A 233 -20.78 -19.31 -15.80
CA THR A 233 -21.04 -19.12 -14.36
C THR A 233 -22.33 -19.85 -14.03
N HIS A 234 -22.33 -21.17 -14.25
CA HIS A 234 -23.38 -22.04 -13.72
C HIS A 234 -23.12 -22.23 -12.22
N PHE A 235 -23.69 -21.34 -11.41
CA PHE A 235 -23.87 -21.62 -9.99
C PHE A 235 -24.98 -22.66 -9.89
N ASP A 236 -24.58 -23.92 -9.73
CA ASP A 236 -25.50 -25.00 -9.42
C ASP A 236 -26.01 -24.79 -8.00
N PHE A 237 -27.15 -24.12 -7.87
CA PHE A 237 -27.92 -24.14 -6.65
C PHE A 237 -28.59 -25.50 -6.56
N GLY A 238 -27.83 -26.49 -6.08
CA GLY A 238 -28.41 -27.74 -5.63
C GLY A 238 -29.52 -27.44 -4.62
N PRO A 239 -30.62 -28.21 -4.60
CA PRO A 239 -31.71 -27.98 -3.67
C PRO A 239 -31.17 -28.04 -2.25
N VAL A 240 -31.11 -26.88 -1.61
CA VAL A 240 -30.81 -26.77 -0.18
C VAL A 240 -31.97 -27.43 0.55
N THR A 241 -31.79 -28.69 0.92
CA THR A 241 -32.62 -29.32 1.94
C THR A 241 -32.35 -28.58 3.23
N VAL A 242 -33.30 -27.74 3.59
CA VAL A 242 -33.39 -27.05 4.88
C VAL A 242 -33.57 -28.14 5.92
N ASP A 243 -32.47 -28.65 6.49
CA ASP A 243 -32.45 -29.44 7.74
C ASP A 243 -30.98 -29.74 8.10
N GLU A 244 -30.15 -28.71 8.33
CA GLU A 244 -28.97 -28.89 9.18
C GLU A 244 -28.76 -27.65 10.03
N GLU A 245 -28.89 -27.88 11.34
CA GLU A 245 -28.60 -26.98 12.44
C GLU A 245 -27.18 -26.45 12.30
N TYR A 246 -27.04 -25.13 12.23
CA TYR A 246 -25.77 -24.46 11.98
C TYR A 246 -24.89 -24.53 13.24
N GLU A 247 -24.22 -25.66 13.46
CA GLU A 247 -23.14 -25.78 14.43
C GLU A 247 -21.93 -24.97 13.92
N MET A 248 -21.67 -23.82 14.54
CA MET A 248 -20.44 -23.05 14.33
C MET A 248 -19.24 -23.84 14.85
N THR A 249 -18.70 -24.72 14.01
CA THR A 249 -17.46 -25.41 14.31
C THR A 249 -16.26 -24.49 14.06
N SER A 250 -15.36 -24.55 15.04
CA SER A 250 -14.20 -23.69 15.23
C SER A 250 -13.22 -23.73 14.04
N PHE A 251 -12.75 -22.55 13.65
CA PHE A 251 -11.56 -22.39 12.82
C PHE A 251 -10.31 -22.74 13.63
N GLY A 252 -10.07 -24.04 13.81
CA GLY A 252 -8.83 -24.58 14.34
C GLY A 252 -8.50 -25.86 13.60
N GLU A 253 -7.25 -26.01 13.15
CA GLU A 253 -6.69 -27.24 12.57
C GLU A 253 -7.06 -27.60 11.12
N ARG A 254 -6.66 -26.76 10.15
CA ARG A 254 -6.45 -27.24 8.77
C ARG A 254 -5.13 -26.79 8.14
N SER A 255 -4.04 -26.85 8.90
CA SER A 255 -2.68 -26.56 8.40
C SER A 255 -1.66 -27.67 8.69
N ARG A 256 -2.06 -28.95 8.67
CA ARG A 256 -1.12 -30.09 8.83
C ARG A 256 -1.34 -31.32 7.95
N ARG A 257 -2.22 -31.28 6.93
CA ARG A 257 -2.54 -32.47 6.12
C ARG A 257 -2.17 -32.37 4.64
N SER A 258 -1.00 -31.82 4.32
CA SER A 258 -0.48 -31.81 2.95
C SER A 258 1.03 -32.09 2.88
N GLN A 259 1.51 -33.06 3.69
CA GLN A 259 2.92 -33.46 3.66
C GLN A 259 3.16 -34.96 3.81
N GLY A 260 2.27 -35.80 3.29
CA GLY A 260 2.44 -37.25 3.44
C GLY A 260 1.71 -38.09 2.42
N ILE A 261 1.94 -37.89 1.12
CA ILE A 261 1.68 -38.89 0.07
C ILE A 261 2.67 -38.67 -1.07
N LEU A 262 3.84 -39.31 -1.01
CA LEU A 262 4.60 -39.81 -2.17
C LEU A 262 5.88 -40.51 -1.69
N GLN A 263 5.72 -41.72 -1.14
CA GLN A 263 6.84 -42.66 -0.97
C GLN A 263 6.32 -44.09 -0.92
N ASP A 264 6.12 -44.67 -2.11
CA ASP A 264 6.19 -46.11 -2.43
C ASP A 264 6.02 -46.17 -3.95
N GLY A 265 6.80 -46.85 -4.79
CA GLY A 265 7.77 -47.92 -4.64
C GLY A 265 7.76 -48.61 -6.00
N SER A 266 8.90 -48.69 -6.70
CA SER A 266 9.09 -49.57 -7.86
C SER A 266 10.58 -49.73 -8.10
N ASP A 267 11.09 -50.80 -7.52
CA ASP A 267 12.32 -51.45 -7.92
C ASP A 267 12.26 -51.88 -9.39
N ALA A 268 13.41 -51.81 -10.05
CA ALA A 268 14.13 -53.00 -10.54
C ALA A 268 14.74 -52.79 -11.93
N THR A 269 16.05 -53.09 -11.96
CA THR A 269 16.80 -53.78 -13.02
C THR A 269 17.22 -53.03 -14.30
N GLU A 270 18.55 -52.99 -14.48
CA GLU A 270 19.26 -53.69 -15.58
C GLU A 270 20.15 -52.83 -16.50
N ASN A 271 21.47 -53.01 -16.29
CA ASN A 271 22.57 -53.15 -17.25
C ASN A 271 22.51 -52.46 -18.64
N SER A 272 23.46 -51.54 -18.88
CA SER A 272 24.43 -51.55 -20.01
C SER A 272 25.14 -50.19 -20.02
N LYS A 273 26.45 -50.09 -19.80
CA LYS A 273 27.58 -50.46 -20.67
C LYS A 273 27.67 -49.63 -21.96
N ALA A 274 28.86 -49.02 -22.11
CA ALA A 274 29.55 -48.57 -23.32
C ALA A 274 29.20 -47.19 -23.92
N ASP A 275 30.23 -46.35 -23.91
CA ASP A 275 30.80 -45.64 -25.06
C ASP A 275 29.86 -44.94 -26.05
N SER A 276 30.02 -43.63 -26.20
CA SER A 276 30.52 -43.08 -27.46
C SER A 276 30.73 -41.57 -27.40
N SER A 277 31.97 -41.23 -27.73
CA SER A 277 32.45 -39.97 -28.25
C SER A 277 31.67 -39.48 -29.49
N SER A 278 31.31 -38.20 -29.52
CA SER A 278 31.24 -37.37 -30.75
C SER A 278 31.11 -35.90 -30.32
N SER A 279 32.17 -35.08 -30.40
CA SER A 279 32.71 -34.46 -31.62
C SER A 279 31.63 -33.76 -32.45
N TRP A 280 31.18 -32.59 -32.01
CA TRP A 280 30.55 -31.62 -32.89
C TRP A 280 31.61 -30.66 -33.42
N THR A 281 32.09 -31.00 -34.60
CA THR A 281 32.86 -30.15 -35.49
C THR A 281 31.95 -29.14 -36.19
N SER A 282 32.41 -27.91 -36.26
CA SER A 282 31.85 -26.80 -37.02
C SER A 282 31.83 -27.09 -38.53
N PRO A 283 30.89 -26.48 -39.28
CA PRO A 283 31.13 -26.11 -40.68
C PRO A 283 31.48 -24.61 -40.81
N PRO A 284 32.50 -24.25 -41.61
CA PRO A 284 32.72 -22.90 -42.13
C PRO A 284 32.01 -22.70 -43.49
N ASN A 285 32.08 -21.46 -43.99
CA ASN A 285 31.78 -21.03 -45.38
C ASN A 285 30.28 -20.82 -45.71
N THR A 286 29.80 -19.76 -46.36
CA THR A 286 30.32 -18.87 -47.43
C THR A 286 29.55 -17.53 -47.32
N GLY A 287 30.12 -16.34 -47.50
CA GLY A 287 30.49 -15.80 -48.81
C GLY A 287 29.27 -15.27 -49.58
N LYS A 288 28.92 -13.98 -49.43
CA LYS A 288 28.18 -13.23 -50.47
C LYS A 288 28.51 -11.74 -50.42
N LEU A 289 29.45 -11.39 -51.29
CA LEU A 289 29.66 -10.08 -51.89
C LEU A 289 28.49 -9.75 -52.84
N LEU A 290 28.34 -8.44 -53.10
CA LEU A 290 27.71 -7.74 -54.23
C LEU A 290 26.48 -6.91 -53.85
N PRO A 291 26.19 -5.82 -54.59
CA PRO A 291 27.09 -4.78 -55.11
C PRO A 291 26.80 -3.40 -54.51
#